data_AF-A0A8K0MB10-F1
#
_entry.id   AF-A0A8K0MB10-F1
#
_cell.length_a   1.000
_cell.length_b   1.000
_cell.length_c   1.000
_cell.angle_alpha   90.00
_cell.angle_beta   90.00
_cell.angle_gamma   90.00
#
_symmetry.space_group_name_H-M   'P 1'
#
loop_
_entity.id
_entity.type
_entity.pdbx_description
1 polymer ?
#
loop_
_entity_poly.entity_id
_entity_poly.type
_entity_poly.pdbx_seq_one_letter_code
_entity_poly.pdbx_strand_id
1 'polypeptide(L)'
;VSDADFAPLERRPIALSIETKKPGEGWEGARLQLGVWQMGHWGFLMYLIEIQAEKRQARRAEVWDLVITTLDGAKTKFWHKLLMGNTLDTKGIYKLVCSLQILRTWAEESYWP
;
A
#
# COMPACT_ATOMS: atom_id res chain seq x y z
N VAL A 1 10.06 -22.98 -19.47
CA VAL A 1 9.57 -22.18 -18.32
C VAL A 1 10.72 -22.14 -17.33
N SER A 2 11.41 -21.01 -17.20
CA SER A 2 12.53 -20.90 -16.27
C SER A 2 12.01 -20.78 -14.85
N ASP A 3 12.68 -21.39 -13.87
CA ASP A 3 12.35 -21.36 -12.43
C ASP A 3 12.38 -19.95 -11.77
N ALA A 4 12.45 -18.89 -12.57
CA ALA A 4 12.41 -17.50 -12.13
C ALA A 4 10.98 -16.99 -11.83
N ASP A 5 9.93 -17.68 -12.31
CA ASP A 5 8.54 -17.23 -12.21
C ASP A 5 7.76 -17.85 -11.04
N PHE A 6 8.43 -18.07 -9.90
CA PHE A 6 7.77 -18.62 -8.71
C PHE A 6 7.05 -17.52 -7.90
N ALA A 7 5.73 -17.43 -8.05
CA ALA A 7 4.86 -16.42 -7.44
C ALA A 7 5.07 -16.16 -5.92
N PRO A 8 5.45 -17.14 -5.06
CA PRO A 8 5.76 -16.88 -3.66
C PRO A 8 6.96 -15.94 -3.38
N LEU A 9 7.85 -15.73 -4.35
CA LEU A 9 9.01 -14.84 -4.21
C LEU A 9 8.71 -13.38 -4.60
N GLU A 10 7.55 -13.11 -5.20
CA GLU A 10 7.13 -11.77 -5.65
C GLU A 10 7.11 -10.74 -4.51
N ARG A 11 7.00 -11.20 -3.25
CA ARG A 11 6.99 -10.35 -2.04
C ARG A 11 8.10 -10.64 -1.03
N ARG A 12 9.05 -11.53 -1.35
CA ARG A 12 10.10 -11.97 -0.43
C ARG A 12 11.42 -12.11 -1.20
N PRO A 13 12.17 -11.01 -1.39
CA PRO A 13 13.43 -11.06 -2.12
C PRO A 13 14.40 -12.02 -1.43
N ILE A 14 15.11 -12.83 -2.22
CA ILE A 14 16.13 -13.74 -1.72
C ILE A 14 17.31 -12.91 -1.22
N ALA A 15 17.49 -12.85 0.11
CA ALA A 15 18.53 -12.02 0.73
C ALA A 15 19.94 -12.59 0.62
N LEU A 16 20.07 -13.90 0.35
CA LEU A 16 21.35 -14.60 0.28
C LEU A 16 21.29 -15.72 -0.76
N SER A 17 22.30 -15.75 -1.62
CA SER A 17 22.56 -16.86 -2.54
C SER A 17 23.98 -17.37 -2.29
N ILE A 18 24.14 -18.70 -2.24
CA ILE A 18 25.42 -19.37 -1.99
C ILE A 18 25.69 -20.31 -3.15
N GLU A 19 26.82 -20.13 -3.82
CA GLU A 19 27.30 -21.06 -4.83
C GLU A 19 28.60 -21.73 -4.36
N THR A 20 28.68 -23.04 -4.48
CA THR A 20 29.86 -23.83 -4.11
C THR A 20 30.47 -24.50 -5.34
N LYS A 21 31.78 -24.37 -5.53
CA LYS A 21 32.56 -25.11 -6.55
C LYS A 21 33.64 -25.95 -5.89
N LYS A 22 34.16 -26.92 -6.63
CA LYS A 22 35.31 -27.73 -6.20
C LYS A 22 36.56 -26.84 -6.04
N PRO A 23 37.43 -27.10 -5.04
CA PRO A 23 38.67 -26.36 -4.89
C PRO A 23 39.57 -26.51 -6.12
N GLY A 24 40.10 -25.40 -6.65
CA GLY A 24 41.07 -25.39 -7.75
C GLY A 24 40.47 -25.26 -9.16
N GLU A 25 39.15 -25.39 -9.33
CA GLU A 25 38.48 -25.27 -10.63
C GLU A 25 37.21 -24.40 -10.56
N GLY A 26 36.94 -23.62 -11.62
CA GLY A 26 35.63 -22.99 -11.81
C GLY A 26 35.41 -21.62 -11.18
N TRP A 27 36.46 -20.92 -10.74
CA TRP A 27 36.37 -19.56 -10.19
C TRP A 27 35.75 -18.55 -11.18
N GLU A 28 36.26 -18.46 -12.41
CA GLU A 28 35.71 -17.54 -13.41
C GLU A 28 34.25 -17.86 -13.76
N GLY A 29 33.90 -19.15 -13.81
CA GLY A 29 32.52 -19.59 -14.03
C GLY A 29 31.60 -19.20 -12.88
N ALA A 30 32.01 -19.44 -11.63
CA ALA A 30 31.26 -19.04 -10.44
C ALA A 30 31.12 -17.51 -10.34
N ARG A 31 32.20 -16.76 -10.66
CA ARG A 31 32.18 -15.30 -10.67
C ARG A 31 31.18 -14.77 -11.70
N LEU A 32 31.14 -15.38 -12.90
CA LEU A 32 30.17 -15.01 -13.93
C LEU A 32 28.73 -15.33 -13.49
N GLN A 33 28.50 -16.50 -12.89
CA GLN A 33 27.18 -16.92 -12.39
C GLN A 33 26.68 -15.99 -11.28
N LEU A 34 27.55 -15.63 -10.33
CA LEU A 34 27.26 -14.62 -9.31
C LEU A 34 26.97 -13.25 -9.91
N GLY A 35 27.70 -12.84 -10.95
CA GLY A 35 27.44 -11.58 -11.66
C GLY A 35 26.06 -11.54 -12.32
N VAL A 36 25.67 -12.62 -13.01
CA VAL A 36 24.32 -12.75 -13.60
C VAL A 36 23.24 -12.70 -12.51
N TRP A 37 23.45 -13.40 -11.40
CA TRP A 37 22.53 -13.38 -10.26
C TRP A 37 22.40 -11.96 -9.66
N GLN A 38 23.53 -11.27 -9.45
CA GLN A 38 23.52 -9.91 -8.91
C GLN A 38 22.77 -8.93 -9.82
N MET A 39 22.97 -8.99 -11.13
CA MET A 39 22.25 -8.12 -12.07
C MET A 39 20.73 -8.36 -12.02
N GLY A 40 20.30 -9.63 -12.02
CA GLY A 40 18.89 -9.98 -11.89
C GLY A 40 18.30 -9.53 -10.56
N HIS A 41 19.05 -9.72 -9.46
CA HIS A 41 18.63 -9.32 -8.13
C HIS A 41 18.46 -7.80 -8.01
N TRP A 42 19.43 -7.02 -8.51
CA TRP A 42 19.33 -5.56 -8.53
C TRP A 42 18.17 -5.06 -9.39
N GLY A 43 17.97 -5.66 -10.57
CA GLY A 43 16.82 -5.34 -11.42
C GLY A 43 15.48 -5.57 -10.70
N PHE A 44 15.35 -6.71 -10.00
CA PHE A 44 14.15 -7.01 -9.22
C PHE A 44 13.94 -6.07 -8.03
N LEU A 45 15.00 -5.70 -7.30
CA LEU A 45 14.90 -4.73 -6.20
C LEU A 45 14.46 -3.35 -6.70
N MET A 46 15.01 -2.88 -7.82
CA MET A 46 14.61 -1.61 -8.43
C MET A 46 13.14 -1.62 -8.86
N TYR A 47 12.68 -2.73 -9.46
CA TYR A 47 11.27 -2.94 -9.79
C TYR A 47 10.35 -2.91 -8.55
N LEU A 48 10.74 -3.55 -7.45
CA LEU A 48 9.96 -3.50 -6.20
C LEU A 48 9.90 -2.08 -5.61
N ILE A 49 10.99 -1.32 -5.71
CA ILE A 49 11.02 0.09 -5.30
C ILE A 49 10.05 0.91 -6.16
N GLU A 50 10.02 0.69 -7.47
CA GLU A 50 9.12 1.36 -8.41
C GLU A 50 7.65 1.06 -8.12
N ILE A 51 7.27 -0.21 -7.97
CA ILE A 51 5.90 -0.59 -7.55
C ILE A 51 5.54 0.05 -6.21
N GLN A 52 6.47 0.09 -5.26
CA GLN A 52 6.21 0.69 -3.95
C GLN A 52 6.03 2.21 -4.07
N ALA A 53 6.79 2.88 -4.94
CA ALA A 53 6.64 4.29 -5.25
C ALA A 53 5.30 4.56 -5.95
N GLU A 54 4.92 3.76 -6.93
CA GLU A 54 3.61 3.81 -7.58
C GLU A 54 2.47 3.57 -6.61
N LYS A 55 2.58 2.59 -5.69
CA LYS A 55 1.59 2.36 -4.63
C LYS A 55 1.51 3.49 -3.62
N ARG A 56 2.62 4.19 -3.35
CA ARG A 56 2.62 5.40 -2.52
C ARG A 56 1.96 6.56 -3.26
N GLN A 57 2.21 6.68 -4.56
CA GLN A 57 1.57 7.68 -5.42
C GLN A 57 0.07 7.40 -5.62
N ALA A 58 -0.31 6.12 -5.73
CA ALA A 58 -1.69 5.63 -5.82
C ALA A 58 -2.41 5.68 -4.47
N ARG A 59 -1.68 5.75 -3.35
CA ARG A 59 -2.19 6.20 -2.05
C ARG A 59 -2.35 7.72 -2.13
N ARG A 60 -3.33 8.14 -2.93
CA ARG A 60 -3.69 9.54 -3.06
C ARG A 60 -4.08 10.01 -1.68
N ALA A 61 -3.42 11.05 -1.22
CA ALA A 61 -3.79 11.68 0.03
C ALA A 61 -5.14 12.37 -0.21
N GLU A 62 -6.18 11.80 0.37
CA GLU A 62 -7.56 12.07 0.02
C GLU A 62 -8.19 12.92 1.11
N VAL A 63 -8.90 13.96 0.70
CA VAL A 63 -9.74 14.77 1.56
C VAL A 63 -11.15 14.18 1.50
N TRP A 64 -11.71 13.88 2.67
CA TRP A 64 -13.01 13.24 2.80
C TRP A 64 -14.04 14.25 3.27
N ASP A 65 -14.95 14.61 2.37
CA ASP A 65 -16.10 15.47 2.66
C ASP A 65 -17.35 14.62 2.93
N LEU A 66 -18.12 15.02 3.94
CA LEU A 66 -19.44 14.48 4.24
C LEU A 66 -20.53 15.26 3.49
N VAL A 67 -21.50 14.51 3.00
CA VAL A 67 -22.73 15.01 2.40
C VAL A 67 -23.90 14.33 3.12
N ILE A 68 -24.82 15.13 3.66
CA ILE A 68 -26.00 14.63 4.38
C ILE A 68 -27.23 15.44 4.02
N THR A 69 -28.39 14.80 4.08
CA THR A 69 -29.67 15.48 4.01
C THR A 69 -30.36 15.39 5.36
N THR A 70 -31.05 16.46 5.75
CA THR A 70 -31.92 16.47 6.93
C THR A 70 -33.30 16.96 6.52
N LEU A 71 -34.35 16.41 7.11
CA LEU A 71 -35.72 16.87 6.86
C LEU A 71 -36.10 17.92 7.91
N ASP A 72 -36.48 19.12 7.46
CA ASP A 72 -37.02 20.19 8.30
C ASP A 72 -38.50 20.39 7.94
N GLY A 73 -39.38 19.78 8.71
CA GLY A 73 -40.81 19.66 8.38
C GLY A 73 -41.01 18.85 7.09
N ALA A 74 -41.46 19.51 6.02
CA ALA A 74 -41.64 18.90 4.69
C ALA A 74 -40.52 19.28 3.69
N LYS A 75 -39.48 20.00 4.13
CA LYS A 75 -38.39 20.47 3.26
C LYS A 75 -37.11 19.70 3.53
N THR A 76 -36.54 19.11 2.48
CA THR A 76 -35.22 18.51 2.54
C THR A 76 -34.14 19.60 2.50
N LYS A 77 -33.32 19.67 3.55
CA LYS A 77 -32.08 20.46 3.57
C LYS A 77 -30.92 19.57 3.14
N PHE A 78 -30.08 20.09 2.26
CA PHE A 78 -28.90 19.41 1.74
C PHE A 78 -27.64 20.08 2.26
N TRP A 79 -26.82 19.33 3.00
CA TRP A 79 -25.54 19.76 3.52
C TRP A 79 -24.44 19.05 2.74
N HIS A 80 -23.43 19.80 2.29
CA HIS A 80 -22.33 19.27 1.49
C HIS A 80 -21.00 19.91 1.87
N LYS A 81 -19.88 19.29 1.46
CA LYS A 81 -18.50 19.76 1.72
C LYS A 81 -18.20 19.95 3.21
N LEU A 82 -18.76 19.08 4.06
CA LEU A 82 -18.44 19.04 5.49
C LEU A 82 -17.16 18.22 5.68
N LEU A 83 -16.02 18.87 5.84
CA LEU A 83 -14.73 18.20 5.97
C LEU A 83 -14.71 17.22 7.17
N MET A 84 -14.64 15.91 6.91
CA MET A 84 -14.45 14.89 7.94
C MET A 84 -12.99 14.68 8.29
N GLY A 85 -12.10 14.80 7.32
CA GLY A 85 -10.69 14.56 7.55
C GLY A 85 -9.92 14.32 6.26
N ASN A 86 -8.68 13.88 6.40
CA ASN A 86 -7.84 13.54 5.27
C ASN A 86 -6.83 12.44 5.63
N THR A 87 -6.20 11.85 4.63
CA THR A 87 -5.08 10.90 4.80
C THR A 87 -3.71 11.53 4.54
N LEU A 88 -3.63 12.87 4.49
CA LEU A 88 -2.41 13.64 4.25
C LEU A 88 -1.51 13.70 5.48
N ASP A 89 -2.11 13.78 6.67
CA ASP A 89 -1.38 13.95 7.92
C ASP A 89 -2.08 13.24 9.09
N THR A 90 -1.34 13.01 10.17
CA THR A 90 -1.83 12.32 11.37
C THR A 90 -3.08 12.97 11.96
N LYS A 91 -3.15 14.31 11.97
CA LYS A 91 -4.30 15.05 12.50
C LYS A 91 -5.53 14.87 11.62
N GLY A 92 -5.36 14.83 10.31
CA GLY A 92 -6.41 14.52 9.33
C GLY A 92 -6.98 13.12 9.51
N ILE A 93 -6.12 12.14 9.79
CA ILE A 93 -6.54 10.75 10.05
C ILE A 93 -7.35 10.68 11.35
N TYR A 94 -6.89 11.33 12.43
CA TYR A 94 -7.64 11.37 13.68
C TYR A 94 -9.01 12.04 13.51
N LYS A 95 -9.09 13.14 12.75
CA LYS A 95 -10.37 13.77 12.43
C LYS A 95 -11.30 12.80 11.69
N LEU A 96 -10.79 12.09 10.69
CA LEU A 96 -11.57 11.09 9.94
C LEU A 96 -12.12 9.99 10.85
N VAL A 97 -11.27 9.43 11.72
CA VAL A 97 -11.67 8.40 12.69
C VAL A 97 -12.73 8.93 13.66
N CYS A 98 -12.52 10.13 14.24
CA CYS A 98 -13.49 10.73 15.15
C CYS A 98 -14.83 11.02 14.46
N SER A 99 -14.82 11.56 13.24
CA SER A 99 -16.05 11.80 12.46
C SER A 99 -16.82 10.51 12.22
N LEU A 100 -16.14 9.42 11.86
CA LEU A 100 -16.77 8.11 11.67
C LEU A 100 -17.33 7.54 12.98
N GLN A 101 -16.65 7.72 14.10
CA GLN A 101 -17.13 7.29 15.42
C GLN A 101 -18.39 8.05 15.83
N ILE A 102 -18.43 9.38 15.64
CA ILE A 102 -19.63 10.19 15.93
C ILE A 102 -20.81 9.73 15.06
N LEU A 103 -20.57 9.51 13.75
CA LEU A 103 -21.61 9.01 12.85
C LEU A 103 -22.12 7.62 13.25
N ARG A 104 -21.23 6.73 13.69
CA ARG A 104 -21.60 5.41 14.21
C ARG A 104 -22.47 5.53 15.46
N THR A 105 -22.04 6.31 16.45
CA THR A 105 -22.81 6.52 17.68
C THR A 105 -24.19 7.09 17.37
N TRP A 106 -24.27 8.10 16.50
CA TRP A 106 -25.57 8.61 16.06
C TRP A 106 -26.43 7.53 15.38
N ALA A 107 -25.83 6.70 14.53
CA ALA A 107 -26.55 5.64 13.84
C ALA A 107 -27.10 4.58 14.82
N GLU A 108 -26.32 4.21 15.84
CA GLU A 108 -26.68 3.24 16.88
C GLU A 108 -27.71 3.79 17.87
N GLU A 109 -27.66 5.09 18.21
CA GLU A 109 -28.50 5.67 19.26
C GLU A 109 -29.78 6.34 18.74
N SER A 110 -29.77 6.83 17.50
CA SER A 110 -30.87 7.66 16.95
C SER A 110 -31.49 7.10 15.68
N TYR A 111 -30.70 6.50 14.79
CA TYR A 111 -31.21 6.03 13.49
C TYR A 111 -31.76 4.60 13.57
N TRP A 112 -31.04 3.71 14.24
CA TRP A 112 -31.45 2.32 14.43
C TRP A 112 -32.04 2.14 15.84
N PRO A 113 -33.32 1.76 15.98
CA PRO A 113 -33.94 1.49 17.29
C PRO A 113 -33.53 0.13 17.89
#